data_AF-A0A6F9AHL3-F1
#
_entry.id   AF-A0A6F9AHL3-F1
#
_cell.length_a   1.000
_cell.length_b   1.000
_cell.length_c   1.000
_cell.angle_alpha   90.00
_cell.angle_beta   90.00
_cell.angle_gamma   90.00
#
_symmetry.space_group_name_H-M   'P 1'
#
loop_
_entity.id
_entity.type
_entity.pdbx_description
1 polymer ?
#
loop_
_entity_poly.entity_id
_entity_poly.type
_entity_poly.pdbx_seq_one_letter_code
_entity_poly.pdbx_strand_id
1 'polypeptide(L)'
;MIVASWIGFCASRSLAQVLLLSLEQLSLQFWESLGTTGTMGNSCVCREESDVEDGSAARRQLRRVDHPTGDPPEARSSRPRDPVRPPRRGRGPHEPRRKKLNVDGLVLDTLAVIRTLVDNDQEPPYSMITLHEMAETDDGWLEVVQSLIRVIPLDDPLGPAVITLLLDECPLPTKDALQKLSEMLSLSATVARQDAVIPSKHRNTTAVLGCLAEKLAGPASIGLLSPGTLGYLLESLSSEAHPTVMLFALIALEKFSQTSENKLTVSESCISDRLGILELWADHTDYLKRQVGFCSQWSLDNLFLKDGRQFTYEKVNLSNINAMLNSNDVSEYLKISPSGLEARCDASSFESVRCTFCVDSGVWYYEVTVVTSGVMQIGWATKDSKFLNHEGYGIGDDEYSCAYDGCRQLIWYNARSKPHSHPCWKEGDAIGFLLDLSKKQMLFYLNGHQLPPEKQVFSSATSGFFAAASFMSYQQCEFNFGAKPFRHPPSVKFSTFNDFASLASDEKIILPRHRRLALLKQVSIRDNCCTLCCDQMADTELRPCGHSGMCMECALQLETCPLCRQDILTRVRLISHVS
;
A
#
# COMPACT_ATOMS: atom_id res chain seq x y z
N MET A 1 -11.53 -4.84 27.98
CA MET A 1 -12.20 -3.54 28.06
C MET A 1 -11.53 -2.46 27.19
N ILE A 2 -10.21 -2.48 26.98
CA ILE A 2 -9.52 -1.56 26.04
C ILE A 2 -9.57 -2.04 24.57
N VAL A 3 -9.59 -3.37 24.35
CA VAL A 3 -9.71 -3.99 23.01
C VAL A 3 -11.06 -3.71 22.32
N ALA A 4 -12.15 -3.60 23.08
CA ALA A 4 -13.46 -3.26 22.52
C ALA A 4 -13.54 -1.79 22.07
N SER A 5 -12.82 -0.89 22.75
CA SER A 5 -12.72 0.52 22.36
C SER A 5 -11.87 0.72 21.11
N TRP A 6 -10.89 -0.16 20.86
CA TRP A 6 -10.02 -0.13 19.68
C TRP A 6 -10.75 -0.63 18.42
N ILE A 7 -11.52 -1.72 18.53
CA ILE A 7 -12.39 -2.20 17.44
C ILE A 7 -13.50 -1.17 17.12
N GLY A 8 -14.09 -0.53 18.14
CA GLY A 8 -15.08 0.54 17.94
C GLY A 8 -14.50 1.79 17.28
N PHE A 9 -13.24 2.13 17.56
CA PHE A 9 -12.54 3.25 16.94
C PHE A 9 -12.22 3.01 15.46
N CYS A 10 -11.75 1.80 15.10
CA CYS A 10 -11.51 1.44 13.70
C CYS A 10 -12.81 1.35 12.87
N ALA A 11 -13.88 0.80 13.44
CA ALA A 11 -15.18 0.71 12.77
C ALA A 11 -15.83 2.08 12.51
N SER A 12 -15.65 3.04 13.42
CA SER A 12 -16.22 4.39 13.27
C SER A 12 -15.52 5.26 12.21
N ARG A 13 -14.21 5.05 11.97
CA ARG A 13 -13.47 5.72 10.89
C ARG A 13 -13.83 5.20 9.50
N SER A 14 -14.03 3.88 9.37
CA SER A 14 -14.53 3.27 8.13
C SER A 14 -15.94 3.78 7.77
N LEU A 15 -16.82 3.92 8.76
CA LEU A 15 -18.15 4.50 8.57
C LEU A 15 -18.12 5.97 8.13
N ALA A 16 -17.18 6.77 8.64
CA ALA A 16 -17.03 8.18 8.24
C ALA A 16 -16.56 8.32 6.78
N GLN A 17 -15.66 7.45 6.31
CA GLN A 17 -15.22 7.43 4.90
C GLN A 17 -16.34 6.97 3.95
N VAL A 18 -17.14 5.98 4.33
CA VAL A 18 -18.30 5.53 3.55
C VAL A 18 -19.43 6.60 3.53
N LEU A 19 -19.60 7.34 4.62
CA LEU A 19 -20.53 8.48 4.68
C LEU A 19 -20.09 9.66 3.79
N LEU A 20 -18.78 9.93 3.69
CA LEU A 20 -18.24 10.96 2.79
C LEU A 20 -18.41 10.60 1.32
N LEU A 21 -18.16 9.33 0.94
CA LEU A 21 -18.35 8.83 -0.43
C LEU A 21 -19.83 8.84 -0.86
N SER A 22 -20.76 8.58 0.06
CA SER A 22 -22.20 8.62 -0.23
C SER A 22 -22.76 10.06 -0.27
N LEU A 23 -22.20 11.00 0.50
CA LEU A 23 -22.53 12.42 0.42
C LEU A 23 -22.06 13.08 -0.88
N GLU A 24 -20.92 12.65 -1.44
CA GLU A 24 -20.45 13.12 -2.76
C GLU A 24 -21.29 12.56 -3.93
N GLN A 25 -21.81 11.34 -3.82
CA GLN A 25 -22.75 10.80 -4.82
C GLN A 25 -24.12 11.50 -4.77
N LEU A 26 -24.59 11.89 -3.57
CA LEU A 26 -25.84 12.64 -3.41
C LEU A 26 -25.71 14.10 -3.86
N SER A 27 -24.54 14.74 -3.73
CA SER A 27 -24.33 16.12 -4.20
C SER A 27 -24.27 16.22 -5.72
N LEU A 28 -23.69 15.24 -6.41
CA LEU A 28 -23.66 15.15 -7.87
C LEU A 28 -25.07 14.98 -8.47
N GLN A 29 -25.93 14.16 -7.85
CA GLN A 29 -27.32 13.99 -8.30
C GLN A 29 -28.20 15.22 -8.02
N PHE A 30 -27.88 16.02 -7.00
CA PHE A 30 -28.64 17.24 -6.69
C PHE A 30 -28.31 18.40 -7.64
N TRP A 31 -27.10 18.43 -8.21
CA TRP A 31 -26.67 19.49 -9.14
C TRP A 31 -27.15 19.27 -10.58
N GLU A 32 -27.41 18.03 -11.00
CA GLU A 32 -28.03 17.75 -12.31
C GLU A 32 -29.55 18.03 -12.34
N SER A 33 -30.20 18.18 -11.19
CA SER A 33 -31.65 18.46 -11.07
C SER A 33 -32.02 19.95 -11.05
N LEU A 34 -31.05 20.87 -10.97
CA LEU A 34 -31.28 22.31 -10.82
C LEU A 34 -30.54 23.12 -11.90
N GLY A 35 -30.83 22.81 -13.16
CA GLY A 35 -30.26 23.49 -14.33
C GLY A 35 -31.32 24.03 -15.29
N THR A 36 -32.31 24.81 -14.82
CA THR A 36 -33.14 25.63 -15.72
C THR A 36 -33.46 27.03 -15.14
N THR A 37 -32.90 28.04 -15.82
CA THR A 37 -33.36 29.45 -15.96
C THR A 37 -33.48 30.38 -14.75
N GLY A 38 -32.84 31.56 -14.84
CA GLY A 38 -33.30 32.79 -14.18
C GLY A 38 -32.23 33.78 -13.71
N THR A 39 -32.01 34.85 -14.48
CA THR A 39 -31.17 36.03 -14.19
C THR A 39 -31.71 36.98 -13.11
N MET A 40 -30.83 37.87 -12.60
CA MET A 40 -30.96 39.01 -11.64
C MET A 40 -30.54 38.66 -10.20
N GLY A 41 -29.77 39.41 -9.41
CA GLY A 41 -29.18 40.76 -9.46
C GLY A 41 -28.99 41.26 -8.01
N ASN A 42 -27.78 41.72 -7.65
CA ASN A 42 -27.34 42.54 -6.49
C ASN A 42 -27.73 42.18 -5.03
N SER A 43 -26.73 42.06 -4.14
CA SER A 43 -26.25 43.18 -3.28
C SER A 43 -25.53 42.69 -2.01
N CYS A 44 -24.41 43.34 -1.70
CA CYS A 44 -23.61 43.23 -0.46
C CYS A 44 -24.40 43.61 0.80
N VAL A 45 -24.01 43.03 1.95
CA VAL A 45 -24.00 43.69 3.27
C VAL A 45 -22.79 43.17 4.07
N CYS A 46 -21.84 44.07 4.34
CA CYS A 46 -20.78 43.92 5.33
C CYS A 46 -21.32 44.22 6.73
N ARG A 47 -20.73 43.63 7.78
CA ARG A 47 -20.86 44.16 9.14
C ARG A 47 -19.53 44.03 9.90
N GLU A 48 -18.86 45.16 10.01
CA GLU A 48 -17.80 45.44 10.99
C GLU A 48 -18.43 45.69 12.37
N GLU A 49 -17.72 45.37 13.44
CA GLU A 49 -17.78 46.10 14.70
C GLU A 49 -16.40 45.98 15.38
N SER A 50 -15.71 47.13 15.46
CA SER A 50 -14.60 47.45 16.35
C SER A 50 -15.13 47.56 17.79
N ASP A 51 -14.35 47.46 18.87
CA ASP A 51 -13.57 48.59 19.37
C ASP A 51 -12.81 48.26 20.67
N VAL A 52 -11.63 48.89 20.77
CA VAL A 52 -11.02 49.56 21.94
C VAL A 52 -10.08 48.78 22.90
N GLU A 53 -8.85 49.30 22.88
CA GLU A 53 -7.70 49.12 23.77
C GLU A 53 -7.87 49.80 25.14
N ASP A 54 -7.17 49.26 26.15
CA ASP A 54 -6.38 50.02 27.15
C ASP A 54 -5.51 48.96 27.87
N GLY A 55 -4.21 49.07 28.15
CA GLY A 55 -3.33 50.21 28.32
C GLY A 55 -2.50 49.99 29.59
N SER A 56 -1.18 50.20 29.50
CA SER A 56 -0.15 50.24 30.57
C SER A 56 0.40 48.89 31.10
N ALA A 57 1.65 48.48 30.83
CA ALA A 57 2.99 49.07 31.00
C ALA A 57 3.70 48.65 32.31
N ALA A 58 4.77 47.85 32.13
CA ALA A 58 6.10 47.92 32.76
C ALA A 58 6.21 47.71 34.30
N ARG A 59 7.27 47.16 34.93
CA ARG A 59 8.65 46.82 34.57
C ARG A 59 9.23 46.05 35.78
N ARG A 60 10.14 45.08 35.54
CA ARG A 60 11.44 44.81 36.24
C ARG A 60 11.52 44.86 37.79
N GLN A 61 12.26 44.03 38.55
CA GLN A 61 13.22 42.93 38.38
C GLN A 61 13.80 42.64 39.81
N LEU A 62 14.49 41.51 40.01
CA LEU A 62 15.52 41.23 41.06
C LEU A 62 15.01 40.99 42.52
N ARG A 63 15.61 40.21 43.42
CA ARG A 63 16.59 39.09 43.52
C ARG A 63 16.59 38.68 45.02
N ARG A 64 16.66 37.38 45.40
CA ARG A 64 17.72 36.71 46.24
C ARG A 64 17.97 37.27 47.67
N VAL A 65 18.24 36.57 48.79
CA VAL A 65 18.39 35.19 49.32
C VAL A 65 18.29 35.32 50.87
N ASP A 66 17.93 34.27 51.63
CA ASP A 66 18.70 33.69 52.77
C ASP A 66 17.86 33.00 53.87
N HIS A 67 18.36 31.82 54.28
CA HIS A 67 18.02 30.92 55.39
C HIS A 67 18.63 31.43 56.74
N PRO A 68 18.58 30.77 57.95
CA PRO A 68 18.42 29.32 58.25
C PRO A 68 17.80 28.87 59.62
N THR A 69 17.78 27.53 59.81
CA THR A 69 17.98 26.69 61.03
C THR A 69 16.85 26.35 62.03
N GLY A 70 16.70 25.03 62.32
CA GLY A 70 16.15 24.45 63.58
C GLY A 70 15.47 23.06 63.47
N ASP A 71 16.21 21.97 63.73
CA ASP A 71 15.79 20.54 63.88
C ASP A 71 15.13 20.23 65.27
N PRO A 72 14.71 18.99 65.68
CA PRO A 72 14.08 17.81 65.04
C PRO A 72 12.86 17.26 65.89
N PRO A 73 12.58 15.92 66.03
CA PRO A 73 11.53 15.17 65.33
C PRO A 73 10.42 14.60 66.24
N GLU A 74 9.21 14.28 65.74
CA GLU A 74 8.36 13.28 66.42
C GLU A 74 7.30 12.58 65.55
N ALA A 75 7.32 11.25 65.69
CA ALA A 75 6.25 10.25 65.65
C ALA A 75 5.17 10.23 64.54
N ARG A 76 5.25 9.13 63.79
CA ARG A 76 4.27 8.49 62.89
C ARG A 76 2.83 8.50 63.41
N SER A 77 1.89 8.97 62.57
CA SER A 77 0.52 8.45 62.56
C SER A 77 0.06 8.16 61.13
N SER A 78 -0.55 6.99 60.99
CA SER A 78 -0.99 6.32 59.76
C SER A 78 -2.25 6.92 59.17
N ARG A 79 -2.27 7.18 57.85
CA ARG A 79 -3.50 7.34 57.06
C ARG A 79 -3.57 6.25 55.96
N PRO A 80 -4.77 5.78 55.57
CA PRO A 80 -4.93 4.60 54.73
C PRO A 80 -4.60 4.88 53.26
N ARG A 81 -4.05 3.88 52.57
CA ARG A 81 -3.73 3.91 51.13
C ARG A 81 -4.99 3.71 50.29
N ASP A 82 -5.14 4.55 49.28
CA ASP A 82 -6.05 4.41 48.15
C ASP A 82 -5.63 3.22 47.25
N PRO A 83 -6.52 2.29 46.87
CA PRO A 83 -6.14 1.09 46.13
C PRO A 83 -6.38 1.23 44.62
N VAL A 84 -5.72 2.18 43.94
CA VAL A 84 -5.68 2.20 42.46
C VAL A 84 -4.32 2.69 41.95
N ARG A 85 -3.26 1.88 42.12
CA ARG A 85 -2.07 1.97 41.26
C ARG A 85 -1.28 0.65 41.28
N PRO A 86 -1.05 -0.02 40.15
CA PRO A 86 -0.14 -1.16 40.11
C PRO A 86 1.29 -0.69 40.45
N PRO A 87 2.10 -1.51 41.13
CA PRO A 87 3.44 -1.13 41.55
C PRO A 87 4.36 -0.97 40.33
N ARG A 88 5.08 0.16 40.26
CA ARG A 88 6.21 0.32 39.34
C ARG A 88 7.21 -0.81 39.63
N ARG A 89 7.43 -1.71 38.68
CA ARG A 89 8.50 -2.71 38.77
C ARG A 89 9.83 -1.97 38.91
N GLY A 90 10.56 -2.27 39.98
CA GLY A 90 11.91 -1.77 40.19
C GLY A 90 12.85 -2.31 39.11
N ARG A 91 13.75 -1.44 38.63
CA ARG A 91 14.83 -1.79 37.69
C ARG A 91 15.70 -2.88 38.29
N GLY A 92 15.95 -3.96 37.54
CA GLY A 92 16.95 -4.95 37.90
C GLY A 92 18.38 -4.39 37.78
N PRO A 93 19.38 -4.97 38.45
CA PRO A 93 20.73 -4.41 38.54
C PRO A 93 21.57 -4.53 37.25
N HIS A 94 21.02 -5.09 36.17
CA HIS A 94 21.77 -5.43 34.95
C HIS A 94 21.16 -4.88 33.64
N GLU A 95 20.22 -3.94 33.71
CA GLU A 95 19.79 -3.23 32.49
C GLU A 95 20.86 -2.21 32.08
N PRO A 96 21.49 -2.31 30.89
CA PRO A 96 22.42 -1.30 30.43
C PRO A 96 21.72 0.05 30.40
N ARG A 97 22.36 1.09 30.95
CA ARG A 97 21.89 2.49 30.86
C ARG A 97 21.79 2.87 29.37
N ARG A 98 20.60 2.72 28.78
CA ARG A 98 20.32 3.11 27.40
C ARG A 98 20.51 4.63 27.27
N LYS A 99 21.37 5.06 26.33
CA LYS A 99 21.56 6.47 26.01
C LYS A 99 20.22 7.07 25.59
N LYS A 100 19.95 8.32 25.98
CA LYS A 100 18.81 9.09 25.48
C LYS A 100 19.06 9.31 23.98
N LEU A 101 18.45 8.49 23.12
CA LEU A 101 18.62 8.59 21.68
C LEU A 101 17.90 9.86 21.21
N ASN A 102 18.53 10.59 20.31
CA ASN A 102 17.87 11.64 19.54
C ASN A 102 16.97 10.98 18.46
N VAL A 103 16.13 11.78 17.80
CA VAL A 103 15.19 11.30 16.77
C VAL A 103 15.89 10.44 15.71
N ASP A 104 17.06 10.91 15.25
CA ASP A 104 17.93 10.19 14.31
C ASP A 104 18.28 8.78 14.79
N GLY A 105 18.65 8.62 16.06
CA GLY A 105 18.91 7.32 16.66
C GLY A 105 17.67 6.43 16.73
N LEU A 106 16.49 6.99 17.01
CA LEU A 106 15.24 6.23 17.05
C LEU A 106 14.82 5.75 15.64
N VAL A 107 15.02 6.57 14.61
CA VAL A 107 14.74 6.18 13.22
C VAL A 107 15.65 5.03 12.78
N LEU A 108 16.95 5.13 13.06
CA LEU A 108 17.92 4.08 12.73
C LEU A 108 17.68 2.80 13.53
N ASP A 109 17.33 2.90 14.81
CA ASP A 109 16.96 1.74 15.62
C ASP A 109 15.72 1.05 15.06
N THR A 110 14.72 1.81 14.61
CA THR A 110 13.51 1.26 13.98
C THR A 110 13.88 0.53 12.68
N LEU A 111 14.71 1.12 11.83
CA LEU A 111 15.23 0.48 10.62
C LEU A 111 15.97 -0.82 10.91
N ALA A 112 16.77 -0.86 11.97
CA ALA A 112 17.54 -2.06 12.34
C ALA A 112 16.66 -3.24 12.79
N VAL A 113 15.48 -2.96 13.36
CA VAL A 113 14.59 -4.00 13.91
C VAL A 113 13.39 -4.32 13.02
N ILE A 114 13.09 -3.50 12.00
CA ILE A 114 11.88 -3.67 11.17
C ILE A 114 11.81 -5.02 10.47
N ARG A 115 12.97 -5.57 10.07
CA ARG A 115 13.07 -6.91 9.47
C ARG A 115 12.60 -8.03 10.41
N THR A 116 12.61 -7.76 11.72
CA THR A 116 12.19 -8.70 12.77
C THR A 116 10.72 -8.55 13.16
N LEU A 117 10.02 -7.54 12.63
CA LEU A 117 8.58 -7.38 12.80
C LEU A 117 7.86 -8.31 11.82
N VAL A 118 7.44 -9.44 12.36
CA VAL A 118 6.96 -10.60 11.62
C VAL A 118 5.49 -10.83 11.94
N ASP A 119 5.11 -10.80 13.22
CA ASP A 119 3.75 -11.10 13.68
C ASP A 119 2.97 -9.83 14.02
N ASN A 120 1.70 -9.76 13.61
CA ASN A 120 0.80 -8.66 13.96
C ASN A 120 0.52 -8.57 15.48
N ASP A 121 0.74 -9.66 16.22
CA ASP A 121 0.60 -9.71 17.69
C ASP A 121 1.85 -9.19 18.43
N GLN A 122 2.94 -8.91 17.72
CA GLN A 122 4.18 -8.42 18.31
C GLN A 122 4.04 -6.96 18.73
N GLU A 123 4.43 -6.63 19.96
CA GLU A 123 4.46 -5.23 20.40
C GLU A 123 5.42 -4.40 19.52
N PRO A 124 5.02 -3.20 19.09
CA PRO A 124 5.86 -2.36 18.26
C PRO A 124 7.15 -2.00 19.02
N PRO A 125 8.29 -1.80 18.31
CA PRO A 125 9.55 -1.46 18.95
C PRO A 125 9.43 -0.16 19.74
N TYR A 126 10.16 -0.06 20.86
CA TYR A 126 10.20 1.15 21.68
C TYR A 126 10.55 2.41 20.87
N SER A 127 11.45 2.28 19.88
CA SER A 127 11.83 3.38 19.00
C SER A 127 10.66 3.90 18.18
N MET A 128 9.83 3.00 17.63
CA MET A 128 8.64 3.32 16.85
C MET A 128 7.57 3.98 17.73
N ILE A 129 7.29 3.42 18.92
CA ILE A 129 6.36 4.01 19.89
C ILE A 129 6.78 5.44 20.24
N THR A 130 8.07 5.63 20.57
CA THR A 130 8.59 6.95 20.96
C THR A 130 8.50 7.95 19.80
N LEU A 131 8.79 7.53 18.57
CA LEU A 131 8.65 8.38 17.38
C LEU A 131 7.19 8.80 17.16
N HIS A 132 6.23 7.89 17.34
CA HIS A 132 4.81 8.21 17.21
C HIS A 132 4.34 9.19 18.30
N GLU A 133 4.73 8.98 19.55
CA GLU A 133 4.44 9.91 20.66
C GLU A 133 5.01 11.31 20.37
N MET A 134 6.20 11.41 19.78
CA MET A 134 6.79 12.69 19.38
C MET A 134 5.99 13.37 18.26
N ALA A 135 5.52 12.60 17.29
CA ALA A 135 4.75 13.07 16.14
C ALA A 135 3.31 13.52 16.47
N GLU A 136 2.86 13.40 17.73
CA GLU A 136 1.58 13.96 18.18
C GLU A 136 1.55 15.50 18.18
N THR A 137 2.72 16.15 18.09
CA THR A 137 2.85 17.61 18.00
C THR A 137 3.42 18.01 16.65
N ASP A 138 3.02 19.19 16.14
CA ASP A 138 3.51 19.69 14.84
C ASP A 138 5.05 19.79 14.78
N ASP A 139 5.68 20.33 15.82
CA ASP A 139 7.14 20.48 15.85
C ASP A 139 7.85 19.12 15.97
N GLY A 140 7.31 18.18 16.76
CA GLY A 140 7.84 16.83 16.85
C GLY A 140 7.66 16.03 15.56
N TRP A 141 6.52 16.18 14.87
CA TRP A 141 6.29 15.59 13.55
C TRP A 141 7.30 16.11 12.53
N LEU A 142 7.58 17.42 12.53
CA LEU A 142 8.60 18.01 11.67
C LEU A 142 9.99 17.43 11.96
N GLU A 143 10.36 17.25 13.23
CA GLU A 143 11.63 16.62 13.60
C GLU A 143 11.74 15.17 13.08
N VAL A 144 10.67 14.39 13.19
CA VAL A 144 10.59 13.01 12.66
C VAL A 144 10.76 13.03 11.14
N VAL A 145 9.99 13.85 10.41
CA VAL A 145 10.07 13.95 8.95
C VAL A 145 11.48 14.34 8.50
N GLN A 146 12.09 15.34 9.12
CA GLN A 146 13.45 15.73 8.77
C GLN A 146 14.48 14.64 9.09
N SER A 147 14.28 13.90 10.19
CA SER A 147 15.12 12.77 10.54
C SER A 147 15.06 11.68 9.47
N LEU A 148 13.86 11.29 9.04
CA LEU A 148 13.63 10.34 7.94
C LEU A 148 14.38 10.76 6.67
N ILE A 149 14.37 12.06 6.34
CA ILE A 149 15.10 12.61 5.18
C ILE A 149 16.62 12.46 5.36
N ARG A 150 17.15 12.76 6.55
CA ARG A 150 18.59 12.83 6.80
C ARG A 150 19.27 11.46 6.93
N VAL A 151 18.65 10.51 7.64
CA VAL A 151 19.40 9.36 8.19
C VAL A 151 19.17 8.04 7.51
N ILE A 152 18.07 7.88 6.75
CA ILE A 152 17.79 6.60 6.08
C ILE A 152 18.83 6.38 4.95
N PRO A 153 19.63 5.29 5.01
CA PRO A 153 20.68 5.01 4.06
C PRO A 153 20.12 4.57 2.71
N LEU A 154 20.89 4.76 1.63
CA LEU A 154 20.46 4.45 0.26
C LEU A 154 20.43 2.95 -0.03
N ASP A 155 21.35 2.20 0.57
CA ASP A 155 21.63 0.79 0.34
C ASP A 155 20.78 -0.16 1.20
N ASP A 156 19.96 0.37 2.12
CA ASP A 156 19.04 -0.46 2.88
C ASP A 156 17.75 -0.73 2.09
N PRO A 157 17.43 -2.01 1.79
CA PRO A 157 16.28 -2.39 0.97
C PRO A 157 14.92 -2.10 1.63
N LEU A 158 14.88 -1.94 2.96
CA LEU A 158 13.67 -1.61 3.72
C LEU A 158 13.58 -0.11 4.03
N GLY A 159 14.64 0.67 3.80
CA GLY A 159 14.69 2.10 4.08
C GLY A 159 13.46 2.89 3.62
N PRO A 160 13.03 2.81 2.34
CA PRO A 160 11.82 3.51 1.90
C PRO A 160 10.52 2.98 2.53
N ALA A 161 10.44 1.67 2.80
CA ALA A 161 9.30 1.08 3.50
C ALA A 161 9.20 1.60 4.95
N VAL A 162 10.33 1.86 5.62
CA VAL A 162 10.37 2.47 6.95
C VAL A 162 9.86 3.90 6.95
N ILE A 163 10.20 4.70 5.93
CA ILE A 163 9.63 6.05 5.75
C ILE A 163 8.11 5.95 5.65
N THR A 164 7.62 5.01 4.85
CA THR A 164 6.19 4.80 4.64
C THR A 164 5.52 4.37 5.94
N LEU A 165 6.03 3.34 6.62
CA LEU A 165 5.47 2.83 7.88
C LEU A 165 5.40 3.91 8.97
N LEU A 166 6.50 4.62 9.21
CA LEU A 166 6.55 5.63 10.26
C LEU A 166 5.62 6.80 9.96
N LEU A 167 5.51 7.23 8.70
CA LEU A 167 4.54 8.24 8.33
C LEU A 167 3.11 7.68 8.30
N ASP A 168 2.92 6.38 8.10
CA ASP A 168 1.60 5.77 8.00
C ASP A 168 0.82 5.86 9.32
N GLU A 169 1.53 5.56 10.39
CA GLU A 169 1.01 5.54 11.75
C GLU A 169 1.02 6.92 12.44
N CYS A 170 1.70 7.92 11.85
CA CYS A 170 1.69 9.28 12.40
C CYS A 170 0.33 9.98 12.18
N PRO A 171 -0.06 10.90 13.09
CA PRO A 171 -1.17 11.81 12.85
C PRO A 171 -0.99 12.60 11.53
N LEU A 172 -2.11 12.93 10.88
CA LEU A 172 -2.06 13.80 9.72
C LEU A 172 -1.58 15.20 10.14
N PRO A 173 -0.63 15.81 9.41
CA PRO A 173 -0.08 17.10 9.77
C PRO A 173 -1.14 18.20 9.62
N THR A 174 -1.05 19.23 10.46
CA THR A 174 -1.85 20.44 10.29
C THR A 174 -1.41 21.21 9.04
N LYS A 175 -2.26 22.14 8.58
CA LYS A 175 -1.90 23.07 7.50
C LYS A 175 -0.63 23.86 7.82
N ASP A 176 -0.46 24.27 9.08
CA ASP A 176 0.70 25.05 9.52
C ASP A 176 1.97 24.19 9.54
N ALA A 177 1.88 22.93 9.96
CA ALA A 177 3.00 21.98 9.87
C ALA A 177 3.42 21.74 8.41
N LEU A 178 2.47 21.59 7.49
CA LEU A 178 2.75 21.44 6.05
C LEU A 178 3.40 22.69 5.45
N GLN A 179 2.94 23.87 5.86
CA GLN A 179 3.51 25.15 5.43
C GLN A 179 4.96 25.29 5.93
N LYS A 180 5.20 25.04 7.21
CA LYS A 180 6.55 25.02 7.81
C LYS A 180 7.46 24.01 7.09
N LEU A 181 6.97 22.79 6.82
CA LEU A 181 7.74 21.79 6.08
C LEU A 181 8.13 22.29 4.69
N SER A 182 7.18 22.89 3.97
CA SER A 182 7.41 23.43 2.63
C SER A 182 8.46 24.55 2.63
N GLU A 183 8.42 25.44 3.63
CA GLU A 183 9.44 26.48 3.84
C GLU A 183 10.80 25.89 4.19
N MET A 184 10.84 24.90 5.08
CA MET A 184 12.07 24.24 5.51
C MET A 184 12.76 23.49 4.37
N LEU A 185 11.99 22.86 3.48
CA LEU A 185 12.52 22.15 2.32
C LEU A 185 12.86 23.11 1.17
N SER A 186 12.11 24.20 0.99
CA SER A 186 12.33 25.23 -0.05
C SER A 186 12.61 24.62 -1.44
N LEU A 187 11.83 23.62 -1.82
CA LEU A 187 12.12 22.77 -2.99
C LEU A 187 12.04 23.55 -4.30
N SER A 188 12.95 23.22 -5.22
CA SER A 188 12.96 23.73 -6.60
C SER A 188 13.82 22.83 -7.49
N ALA A 189 13.76 23.02 -8.81
CA ALA A 189 14.67 22.33 -9.73
C ALA A 189 16.15 22.61 -9.42
N THR A 190 16.49 23.80 -8.93
CA THR A 190 17.86 24.12 -8.51
C THR A 190 18.28 23.31 -7.29
N VAL A 191 17.38 23.15 -6.31
CA VAL A 191 17.65 22.32 -5.12
C VAL A 191 17.78 20.85 -5.51
N ALA A 192 16.98 20.33 -6.45
CA ALA A 192 17.13 18.97 -6.95
C ALA A 192 18.52 18.69 -7.54
N ARG A 193 19.07 19.63 -8.33
CA ARG A 193 20.44 19.52 -8.85
C ARG A 193 21.51 19.58 -7.75
N GLN A 194 21.27 20.30 -6.67
CA GLN A 194 22.18 20.36 -5.52
C GLN A 194 22.13 19.06 -4.70
N ASP A 195 20.92 18.55 -4.45
CA ASP A 195 20.70 17.31 -3.69
C ASP A 195 21.20 16.07 -4.45
N ALA A 196 21.38 16.14 -5.78
CA ALA A 196 21.95 15.05 -6.57
C ALA A 196 23.33 14.57 -6.08
N VAL A 197 24.08 15.42 -5.36
CA VAL A 197 25.37 15.06 -4.74
C VAL A 197 25.19 14.11 -3.54
N ILE A 198 23.99 14.07 -2.93
CA ILE A 198 23.66 13.23 -1.78
C ILE A 198 22.38 12.41 -2.10
N PRO A 199 22.50 11.32 -2.88
CA PRO A 199 21.34 10.57 -3.37
C PRO A 199 20.46 9.97 -2.28
N SER A 200 21.00 9.65 -1.10
CA SER A 200 20.21 9.16 0.05
C SER A 200 19.19 10.20 0.50
N LYS A 201 19.65 11.40 0.84
CA LYS A 201 18.80 12.53 1.23
C LYS A 201 17.79 12.86 0.14
N HIS A 202 18.25 12.96 -1.11
CA HIS A 202 17.40 13.25 -2.26
C HIS A 202 16.27 12.22 -2.41
N ARG A 203 16.61 10.93 -2.36
CA ARG A 203 15.63 9.83 -2.43
C ARG A 203 14.65 9.92 -1.26
N ASN A 204 15.15 10.14 -0.04
CA ASN A 204 14.29 10.20 1.14
C ASN A 204 13.32 11.39 1.06
N THR A 205 13.75 12.55 0.55
CA THR A 205 12.87 13.68 0.28
C THR A 205 11.75 13.30 -0.70
N THR A 206 12.08 12.63 -1.81
CA THR A 206 11.05 12.18 -2.78
C THR A 206 10.10 11.15 -2.17
N ALA A 207 10.60 10.21 -1.36
CA ALA A 207 9.78 9.20 -0.69
C ALA A 207 8.83 9.81 0.34
N VAL A 208 9.30 10.77 1.15
CA VAL A 208 8.46 11.52 2.09
C VAL A 208 7.35 12.26 1.34
N LEU A 209 7.68 12.97 0.26
CA LEU A 209 6.68 13.67 -0.56
C LEU A 209 5.61 12.70 -1.09
N GLY A 210 6.01 11.51 -1.57
CA GLY A 210 5.07 10.49 -2.02
C GLY A 210 4.16 9.98 -0.90
N CYS A 211 4.70 9.71 0.29
CA CYS A 211 3.91 9.28 1.45
C CYS A 211 2.89 10.34 1.88
N LEU A 212 3.30 11.62 1.88
CA LEU A 212 2.39 12.72 2.20
C LEU A 212 1.32 12.89 1.13
N ALA A 213 1.69 12.77 -0.15
CA ALA A 213 0.75 12.89 -1.26
C ALA A 213 -0.34 11.81 -1.25
N GLU A 214 -0.02 10.59 -0.81
CA GLU A 214 -0.99 9.48 -0.67
C GLU A 214 -1.99 9.72 0.48
N LYS A 215 -1.56 10.41 1.53
CA LYS A 215 -2.36 10.66 2.74
C LYS A 215 -3.20 11.93 2.66
N LEU A 216 -2.72 12.93 1.93
CA LEU A 216 -3.37 14.22 1.82
C LEU A 216 -4.31 14.21 0.62
N ALA A 217 -5.52 14.71 0.83
CA ALA A 217 -6.51 14.93 -0.22
C ALA A 217 -6.92 16.40 -0.27
N GLY A 218 -7.54 16.79 -1.38
CA GLY A 218 -8.11 18.13 -1.58
C GLY A 218 -7.07 19.25 -1.42
N PRO A 219 -7.43 20.38 -0.79
CA PRO A 219 -6.58 21.58 -0.74
C PRO A 219 -5.19 21.37 -0.11
N ALA A 220 -5.05 20.43 0.82
CA ALA A 220 -3.76 20.16 1.47
C ALA A 220 -2.77 19.49 0.51
N SER A 221 -3.23 18.52 -0.29
CA SER A 221 -2.41 17.86 -1.33
C SER A 221 -2.03 18.82 -2.44
N ILE A 222 -2.99 19.66 -2.87
CA ILE A 222 -2.78 20.69 -3.90
C ILE A 222 -1.76 21.72 -3.41
N GLY A 223 -1.87 22.18 -2.15
CA GLY A 223 -0.92 23.12 -1.57
C GLY A 223 0.50 22.57 -1.46
N LEU A 224 0.65 21.26 -1.17
CA LEU A 224 1.95 20.62 -1.07
C LEU A 224 2.66 20.47 -2.44
N LEU A 225 1.90 20.23 -3.52
CA LEU A 225 2.42 20.22 -4.89
C LEU A 225 2.60 21.65 -5.43
N SER A 226 3.38 22.47 -4.72
CA SER A 226 3.78 23.79 -5.19
C SER A 226 4.56 23.71 -6.52
N PRO A 227 4.66 24.81 -7.30
CA PRO A 227 5.51 24.85 -8.49
C PRO A 227 6.97 24.47 -8.21
N GLY A 228 7.47 24.79 -7.01
CA GLY A 228 8.80 24.40 -6.54
C GLY A 228 8.92 22.89 -6.30
N THR A 229 7.93 22.29 -5.64
CA THR A 229 7.83 20.84 -5.40
C THR A 229 7.76 20.08 -6.72
N LEU A 230 6.89 20.50 -7.64
CA LEU A 230 6.76 19.90 -8.97
C LEU A 230 8.08 20.03 -9.75
N GLY A 231 8.70 21.21 -9.76
CA GLY A 231 9.99 21.42 -10.41
C GLY A 231 11.11 20.54 -9.83
N TYR A 232 11.11 20.32 -8.52
CA TYR A 232 12.05 19.41 -7.85
C TYR A 232 11.85 17.97 -8.31
N LEU A 233 10.61 17.47 -8.31
CA LEU A 233 10.29 16.09 -8.72
C LEU A 233 10.58 15.85 -10.21
N LEU A 234 10.22 16.78 -11.10
CA LEU A 234 10.49 16.65 -12.53
C LEU A 234 11.99 16.68 -12.85
N GLU A 235 12.77 17.53 -12.17
CA GLU A 235 14.23 17.56 -12.33
C GLU A 235 14.89 16.28 -11.81
N SER A 236 14.30 15.67 -10.78
CA SER A 236 14.73 14.38 -10.22
C SER A 236 14.51 13.20 -11.19
N LEU A 237 13.75 13.39 -12.27
CA LEU A 237 13.59 12.43 -13.38
C LEU A 237 14.59 12.67 -14.55
N SER A 238 15.56 13.57 -14.39
CA SER A 238 16.61 13.78 -15.40
C SER A 238 17.52 12.55 -15.53
N SER A 239 18.09 12.31 -16.70
CA SER A 239 18.99 11.16 -16.97
C SER A 239 20.23 11.11 -16.07
N GLU A 240 20.63 12.24 -15.50
CA GLU A 240 21.79 12.38 -14.62
C GLU A 240 21.49 12.01 -13.15
N ALA A 241 20.21 11.89 -12.78
CA ALA A 241 19.83 11.56 -11.42
C ALA A 241 20.11 10.08 -11.10
N HIS A 242 20.25 9.78 -9.80
CA HIS A 242 20.40 8.39 -9.35
C HIS A 242 19.10 7.61 -9.63
N PRO A 243 19.12 6.37 -10.14
CA PRO A 243 17.90 5.62 -10.48
C PRO A 243 16.89 5.49 -9.34
N THR A 244 17.35 5.26 -8.10
CA THR A 244 16.45 5.23 -6.93
C THR A 244 15.77 6.57 -6.68
N VAL A 245 16.44 7.69 -6.93
CA VAL A 245 15.82 9.03 -6.83
C VAL A 245 14.74 9.20 -7.90
N MET A 246 15.04 8.80 -9.14
CA MET A 246 14.06 8.84 -10.24
C MET A 246 12.81 8.01 -9.91
N LEU A 247 13.02 6.80 -9.37
CA LEU A 247 11.93 5.88 -9.00
C LEU A 247 11.00 6.52 -7.96
N PHE A 248 11.54 7.04 -6.86
CA PHE A 248 10.72 7.64 -5.81
C PHE A 248 10.14 9.01 -6.22
N ALA A 249 10.80 9.77 -7.10
CA ALA A 249 10.23 10.97 -7.68
C ALA A 249 9.01 10.64 -8.57
N LEU A 250 9.11 9.59 -9.39
CA LEU A 250 8.00 9.11 -10.20
C LEU A 250 6.84 8.62 -9.33
N ILE A 251 7.13 7.77 -8.33
CA ILE A 251 6.10 7.30 -7.39
C ILE A 251 5.43 8.49 -6.70
N ALA A 252 6.18 9.50 -6.25
CA ALA A 252 5.59 10.70 -5.64
C ALA A 252 4.65 11.44 -6.61
N LEU A 253 5.04 11.62 -7.87
CA LEU A 253 4.20 12.24 -8.90
C LEU A 253 2.93 11.41 -9.17
N GLU A 254 3.03 10.08 -9.17
CA GLU A 254 1.87 9.18 -9.24
C GLU A 254 0.92 9.38 -8.05
N LYS A 255 1.45 9.44 -6.81
CA LYS A 255 0.66 9.65 -5.59
C LYS A 255 -0.02 11.03 -5.58
N PHE A 256 0.67 12.10 -5.96
CA PHE A 256 0.06 13.42 -6.09
C PHE A 256 -1.11 13.42 -7.08
N SER A 257 -0.97 12.65 -8.17
CA SER A 257 -1.96 12.54 -9.25
C SER A 257 -3.16 11.65 -8.90
N GLN A 258 -3.29 11.18 -7.65
CA GLN A 258 -4.52 10.58 -7.14
C GLN A 258 -5.65 11.62 -7.00
N THR A 259 -5.31 12.90 -6.85
CA THR A 259 -6.27 14.02 -6.90
C THR A 259 -6.35 14.58 -8.32
N SER A 260 -7.56 14.95 -8.76
CA SER A 260 -7.83 15.39 -10.14
C SER A 260 -7.04 16.63 -10.53
N GLU A 261 -6.93 17.62 -9.64
CA GLU A 261 -6.25 18.89 -9.86
C GLU A 261 -4.74 18.72 -10.01
N ASN A 262 -4.11 17.94 -9.12
CA ASN A 262 -2.70 17.65 -9.23
C ASN A 262 -2.41 16.78 -10.45
N LYS A 263 -3.29 15.82 -10.78
CA LYS A 263 -3.14 15.02 -12.00
C LYS A 263 -3.10 15.90 -13.25
N LEU A 264 -3.99 16.88 -13.37
CA LEU A 264 -3.98 17.84 -14.48
C LEU A 264 -2.65 18.62 -14.48
N THR A 265 -2.28 19.20 -13.34
CA THR A 265 -1.04 19.98 -13.19
C THR A 265 0.21 19.19 -13.58
N VAL A 266 0.31 17.92 -13.16
CA VAL A 266 1.43 17.05 -13.51
C VAL A 266 1.38 16.64 -14.98
N SER A 267 0.19 16.32 -15.52
CA SER A 267 0.03 15.89 -16.91
C SER A 267 0.31 16.99 -17.94
N GLU A 268 0.04 18.25 -17.58
CA GLU A 268 0.37 19.43 -18.41
C GLU A 268 1.87 19.78 -18.39
N SER A 269 2.65 19.12 -17.54
CA SER A 269 4.10 19.30 -17.46
C SER A 269 4.86 18.45 -18.49
N CYS A 270 6.20 18.54 -18.48
CA CYS A 270 7.08 17.73 -19.33
C CYS A 270 7.27 16.27 -18.87
N ILE A 271 6.42 15.76 -17.97
CA ILE A 271 6.60 14.42 -17.38
C ILE A 271 6.57 13.31 -18.44
N SER A 272 5.61 13.33 -19.36
CA SER A 272 5.43 12.28 -20.37
C SER A 272 6.64 12.19 -21.32
N ASP A 273 7.30 13.31 -21.60
CA ASP A 273 8.54 13.34 -22.37
C ASP A 273 9.70 12.68 -21.64
N ARG A 274 9.86 12.95 -20.34
CA ARG A 274 10.89 12.32 -19.51
C ARG A 274 10.66 10.83 -19.38
N LEU A 275 9.41 10.42 -19.10
CA LEU A 275 9.05 9.01 -18.98
C LEU A 275 9.24 8.25 -20.30
N GLY A 276 9.01 8.89 -21.45
CA GLY A 276 9.24 8.28 -22.77
C GLY A 276 10.70 7.89 -23.03
N ILE A 277 11.66 8.52 -22.33
CA ILE A 277 13.08 8.13 -22.36
C ILE A 277 13.32 7.00 -21.35
N LEU A 278 12.77 7.14 -20.14
CA LEU A 278 13.00 6.20 -19.04
C LEU A 278 12.33 4.84 -19.26
N GLU A 279 11.20 4.76 -19.98
CA GLU A 279 10.53 3.48 -20.28
C GLU A 279 11.41 2.51 -21.07
N LEU A 280 12.44 3.01 -21.78
CA LEU A 280 13.41 2.19 -22.49
C LEU A 280 14.26 1.33 -21.54
N TRP A 281 14.23 1.61 -20.24
CA TRP A 281 14.93 0.83 -19.22
C TRP A 281 14.13 -0.35 -18.69
N ALA A 282 12.89 -0.59 -19.17
CA ALA A 282 12.00 -1.62 -18.63
C ALA A 282 12.60 -3.05 -18.61
N ASP A 283 13.53 -3.34 -19.52
CA ASP A 283 14.25 -4.63 -19.61
C ASP A 283 15.76 -4.48 -19.35
N HIS A 284 16.18 -3.40 -18.70
CA HIS A 284 17.59 -3.11 -18.45
C HIS A 284 18.21 -4.14 -17.47
N THR A 285 19.49 -4.50 -17.67
CA THR A 285 20.20 -5.50 -16.85
C THR A 285 20.49 -5.01 -15.43
N ASP A 286 20.75 -3.71 -15.26
CA ASP A 286 20.72 -3.03 -13.96
C ASP A 286 19.30 -2.98 -13.39
N TYR A 287 19.09 -3.66 -12.26
CA TYR A 287 17.79 -3.80 -11.61
C TYR A 287 17.21 -2.49 -11.08
N LEU A 288 18.02 -1.49 -10.72
CA LEU A 288 17.50 -0.18 -10.31
C LEU A 288 16.92 0.57 -11.51
N LYS A 289 17.63 0.56 -12.64
CA LYS A 289 17.11 1.14 -13.90
C LYS A 289 15.89 0.39 -14.40
N ARG A 290 15.87 -0.95 -14.25
CA ARG A 290 14.70 -1.79 -14.58
C ARG A 290 13.44 -1.34 -13.84
N GLN A 291 13.55 -1.08 -12.54
CA GLN A 291 12.43 -0.56 -11.74
C GLN A 291 11.91 0.79 -12.28
N VAL A 292 12.82 1.72 -12.60
CA VAL A 292 12.46 3.03 -13.18
C VAL A 292 11.75 2.84 -14.52
N GLY A 293 12.27 1.98 -15.40
CA GLY A 293 11.67 1.73 -16.71
C GLY A 293 10.32 1.05 -16.61
N PHE A 294 10.17 0.06 -15.73
CA PHE A 294 8.91 -0.60 -15.43
C PHE A 294 7.84 0.42 -14.99
N CYS A 295 8.15 1.25 -13.99
CA CYS A 295 7.21 2.27 -13.50
C CYS A 295 6.91 3.33 -14.56
N SER A 296 7.90 3.76 -15.34
CA SER A 296 7.73 4.75 -16.40
C SER A 296 6.79 4.24 -17.50
N GLN A 297 6.99 3.00 -17.93
CA GLN A 297 6.12 2.33 -18.91
C GLN A 297 4.68 2.20 -18.38
N TRP A 298 4.53 1.74 -17.14
CA TRP A 298 3.22 1.63 -16.49
C TRP A 298 2.52 2.99 -16.38
N SER A 299 3.25 4.04 -15.99
CA SER A 299 2.74 5.40 -15.84
C SER A 299 2.29 6.00 -17.17
N LEU A 300 3.04 5.78 -18.27
CA LEU A 300 2.65 6.23 -19.61
C LEU A 300 1.41 5.52 -20.15
N ASP A 301 1.17 4.28 -19.72
CA ASP A 301 -0.02 3.53 -20.11
C ASP A 301 -1.25 3.90 -19.27
N ASN A 302 -1.07 4.29 -18.00
CA ASN A 302 -2.18 4.42 -17.04
C ASN A 302 -2.51 5.85 -16.62
N LEU A 303 -1.51 6.74 -16.55
CA LEU A 303 -1.65 8.00 -15.82
C LEU A 303 -1.23 9.22 -16.64
N PHE A 304 0.00 9.24 -17.16
CA PHE A 304 0.60 10.36 -17.87
C PHE A 304 0.69 10.07 -19.36
N LEU A 305 -0.46 10.06 -20.03
CA LEU A 305 -0.55 9.68 -21.44
C LEU A 305 0.32 10.60 -22.32
N LYS A 306 0.98 10.01 -23.31
CA LYS A 306 1.79 10.73 -24.30
C LYS A 306 1.12 10.67 -25.66
N ASP A 307 0.89 11.82 -26.27
CA ASP A 307 0.31 11.91 -27.61
C ASP A 307 1.16 11.17 -28.64
N GLY A 308 0.51 10.36 -29.48
CA GLY A 308 1.16 9.56 -30.51
C GLY A 308 1.92 8.31 -30.01
N ARG A 309 2.00 8.08 -28.69
CA ARG A 309 2.59 6.85 -28.15
C ARG A 309 1.57 5.72 -28.18
N GLN A 310 1.94 4.57 -28.74
CA GLN A 310 1.14 3.33 -28.66
C GLN A 310 1.22 2.72 -27.26
N PHE A 311 0.11 2.13 -26.79
CA PHE A 311 0.09 1.47 -25.49
C PHE A 311 0.94 0.21 -25.49
N THR A 312 1.53 -0.13 -24.35
CA THR A 312 2.46 -1.26 -24.31
C THR A 312 1.79 -2.60 -24.58
N TYR A 313 0.54 -2.78 -24.12
CA TYR A 313 -0.22 -4.01 -24.39
C TYR A 313 -0.49 -4.25 -25.89
N GLU A 314 -0.40 -3.21 -26.73
CA GLU A 314 -0.61 -3.31 -28.18
C GLU A 314 0.64 -3.77 -28.93
N LYS A 315 1.83 -3.57 -28.35
CA LYS A 315 3.13 -3.88 -28.97
C LYS A 315 3.81 -5.14 -28.40
N VAL A 316 3.42 -5.56 -27.20
CA VAL A 316 4.06 -6.71 -26.52
C VAL A 316 3.76 -8.02 -27.25
N ASN A 317 4.78 -8.86 -27.46
CA ASN A 317 4.61 -10.17 -28.07
C ASN A 317 4.26 -11.22 -27.00
N LEU A 318 3.03 -11.75 -27.07
CA LEU A 318 2.49 -12.74 -26.13
C LEU A 318 2.33 -14.13 -26.76
N SER A 319 2.90 -14.37 -27.95
CA SER A 319 2.70 -15.62 -28.69
C SER A 319 3.19 -16.85 -27.94
N ASN A 320 4.22 -16.70 -27.11
CA ASN A 320 4.83 -17.76 -26.30
C ASN A 320 4.38 -17.75 -24.83
N ILE A 321 3.38 -16.94 -24.47
CA ILE A 321 2.87 -16.83 -23.10
C ILE A 321 1.56 -17.57 -22.98
N ASN A 322 1.54 -18.67 -22.24
CA ASN A 322 0.37 -19.50 -22.00
C ASN A 322 -0.07 -19.51 -20.54
N ALA A 323 0.78 -19.05 -19.62
CA ALA A 323 0.46 -18.80 -18.22
C ALA A 323 1.10 -17.47 -17.79
N MET A 324 0.38 -16.69 -16.99
CA MET A 324 0.83 -15.38 -16.51
C MET A 324 0.20 -15.05 -15.15
N LEU A 325 0.57 -13.92 -14.55
CA LEU A 325 -0.11 -13.36 -13.39
C LEU A 325 -1.52 -12.92 -13.77
N ASN A 326 -2.51 -13.25 -12.96
CA ASN A 326 -3.92 -13.04 -13.29
C ASN A 326 -4.39 -11.65 -12.86
N SER A 327 -4.63 -10.75 -13.82
CA SER A 327 -5.12 -9.39 -13.57
C SER A 327 -6.58 -9.31 -13.08
N ASN A 328 -7.28 -10.45 -13.00
CA ASN A 328 -8.61 -10.58 -12.41
C ASN A 328 -8.59 -11.24 -11.03
N ASP A 329 -7.44 -11.76 -10.59
CA ASP A 329 -7.26 -12.41 -9.29
C ASP A 329 -6.01 -11.82 -8.61
N VAL A 330 -6.11 -10.51 -8.37
CA VAL A 330 -5.04 -9.64 -7.87
C VAL A 330 -5.64 -8.52 -7.02
N SER A 331 -4.88 -8.04 -6.04
CA SER A 331 -5.20 -6.84 -5.26
C SER A 331 -5.14 -5.55 -6.12
N GLU A 332 -5.91 -4.52 -5.75
CA GLU A 332 -6.21 -3.37 -6.62
C GLU A 332 -4.97 -2.59 -7.11
N TYR A 333 -3.93 -2.50 -6.29
CA TYR A 333 -2.81 -1.57 -6.51
C TYR A 333 -1.55 -2.25 -7.03
N LEU A 334 -1.57 -3.56 -7.26
CA LEU A 334 -0.43 -4.27 -7.85
C LEU A 334 -0.26 -3.88 -9.31
N LYS A 335 0.93 -3.40 -9.67
CA LYS A 335 1.31 -3.13 -11.05
C LYS A 335 1.78 -4.44 -11.67
N ILE A 336 1.14 -4.87 -12.77
CA ILE A 336 1.58 -6.02 -13.56
C ILE A 336 2.09 -5.52 -14.92
N SER A 337 3.21 -6.07 -15.38
CA SER A 337 3.75 -5.78 -16.70
C SER A 337 2.77 -6.19 -17.82
N PRO A 338 2.88 -5.60 -19.02
CA PRO A 338 2.08 -6.01 -20.18
C PRO A 338 2.29 -7.46 -20.62
N SER A 339 3.42 -8.07 -20.27
CA SER A 339 3.68 -9.51 -20.48
C SER A 339 3.00 -10.41 -19.45
N GLY A 340 2.49 -9.84 -18.35
CA GLY A 340 1.94 -10.55 -17.20
C GLY A 340 2.94 -11.37 -16.41
N LEU A 341 4.23 -11.14 -16.63
CA LEU A 341 5.30 -11.92 -16.00
C LEU A 341 6.09 -11.12 -14.96
N GLU A 342 5.84 -9.83 -14.78
CA GLU A 342 6.55 -9.04 -13.77
C GLU A 342 5.54 -8.22 -12.98
N ALA A 343 5.71 -8.17 -11.66
CA ALA A 343 4.83 -7.44 -10.76
C ALA A 343 5.61 -6.56 -9.80
N ARG A 344 5.01 -5.41 -9.47
CA ARG A 344 5.54 -4.45 -8.51
C ARG A 344 4.42 -3.88 -7.65
N CYS A 345 4.68 -3.73 -6.35
CA CYS A 345 3.82 -2.98 -5.44
C CYS A 345 4.45 -1.63 -5.09
N ASP A 346 3.71 -0.53 -5.22
CA ASP A 346 4.08 0.80 -4.70
C ASP A 346 3.01 1.36 -3.73
N ALA A 347 2.09 0.51 -3.27
CA ALA A 347 1.11 0.82 -2.24
C ALA A 347 1.65 0.48 -0.84
N SER A 348 1.06 1.06 0.21
CA SER A 348 1.38 0.69 1.61
C SER A 348 0.82 -0.67 2.01
N SER A 349 -0.22 -1.15 1.31
CA SER A 349 -0.86 -2.44 1.53
C SER A 349 -0.04 -3.64 1.01
N PHE A 350 -0.36 -4.83 1.53
CA PHE A 350 0.30 -6.08 1.16
C PHE A 350 -0.42 -6.75 -0.02
N GLU A 351 -0.10 -6.28 -1.23
CA GLU A 351 -0.79 -6.66 -2.46
C GLU A 351 -0.46 -8.09 -2.88
N SER A 352 -1.47 -8.87 -3.27
CA SER A 352 -1.34 -10.30 -3.60
C SER A 352 -1.87 -10.63 -4.99
N VAL A 353 -1.33 -11.68 -5.61
CA VAL A 353 -1.75 -12.16 -6.94
C VAL A 353 -1.59 -13.67 -7.07
N ARG A 354 -2.51 -14.32 -7.80
CA ARG A 354 -2.36 -15.70 -8.31
C ARG A 354 -2.08 -15.69 -9.81
N CYS A 355 -1.44 -16.75 -10.31
CA CYS A 355 -1.31 -16.97 -11.75
C CYS A 355 -2.64 -17.43 -12.38
N THR A 356 -2.69 -17.47 -13.71
CA THR A 356 -3.89 -17.84 -14.47
C THR A 356 -4.17 -19.34 -14.52
N PHE A 357 -3.23 -20.19 -14.11
CA PHE A 357 -3.34 -21.64 -14.31
C PHE A 357 -3.28 -22.42 -13.00
N CYS A 358 -4.26 -23.29 -12.83
CA CYS A 358 -4.46 -24.16 -11.67
C CYS A 358 -3.77 -25.51 -11.90
N VAL A 359 -3.12 -26.05 -10.85
CA VAL A 359 -2.52 -27.39 -10.90
C VAL A 359 -3.16 -28.33 -9.87
N ASP A 360 -3.63 -29.49 -10.36
CA ASP A 360 -4.39 -30.45 -9.56
C ASP A 360 -3.72 -31.81 -9.37
N SER A 361 -2.72 -32.14 -10.19
CA SER A 361 -1.97 -33.40 -10.07
C SER A 361 -0.57 -33.29 -10.67
N GLY A 362 0.33 -34.22 -10.33
CA GLY A 362 1.68 -34.30 -10.90
C GLY A 362 2.73 -33.48 -10.15
N VAL A 363 3.83 -33.16 -10.85
CA VAL A 363 4.97 -32.41 -10.33
C VAL A 363 5.16 -31.16 -11.19
N TRP A 364 5.18 -29.99 -10.57
CA TRP A 364 5.22 -28.69 -11.24
C TRP A 364 6.37 -27.85 -10.75
N TYR A 365 6.92 -27.02 -11.65
CA TYR A 365 8.02 -26.12 -11.32
C TYR A 365 7.87 -24.76 -12.02
N TYR A 366 8.21 -23.69 -11.32
CA TYR A 366 8.41 -22.36 -11.88
C TYR A 366 9.58 -21.66 -11.17
N GLU A 367 10.13 -20.61 -11.79
CA GLU A 367 11.17 -19.76 -11.19
C GLU A 367 10.69 -18.33 -11.06
N VAL A 368 11.23 -17.61 -10.08
CA VAL A 368 11.08 -16.16 -9.94
C VAL A 368 12.46 -15.52 -9.86
N THR A 369 12.69 -14.46 -10.63
CA THR A 369 13.86 -13.61 -10.52
C THR A 369 13.55 -12.44 -9.60
N VAL A 370 14.34 -12.28 -8.54
CA VAL A 370 14.23 -11.18 -7.59
C VAL A 370 14.71 -9.89 -8.26
N VAL A 371 13.87 -8.84 -8.32
CA VAL A 371 14.27 -7.51 -8.82
C VAL A 371 14.60 -6.57 -7.67
N THR A 372 13.94 -6.74 -6.51
CA THR A 372 14.24 -6.03 -5.26
C THR A 372 14.36 -7.01 -4.09
N SER A 373 15.28 -6.75 -3.17
CA SER A 373 15.61 -7.68 -2.06
C SER A 373 14.78 -7.47 -0.77
N GLY A 374 13.71 -6.66 -0.80
CA GLY A 374 12.84 -6.43 0.36
C GLY A 374 11.78 -7.52 0.57
N VAL A 375 10.77 -7.24 1.40
CA VAL A 375 9.80 -8.26 1.89
C VAL A 375 8.78 -8.65 0.81
N MET A 376 8.83 -9.91 0.39
CA MET A 376 7.82 -10.55 -0.45
C MET A 376 7.59 -11.97 0.08
N GLN A 377 6.38 -12.47 -0.09
CA GLN A 377 6.02 -13.86 0.20
C GLN A 377 5.59 -14.51 -1.10
N ILE A 378 6.33 -15.52 -1.56
CA ILE A 378 6.12 -16.14 -2.87
C ILE A 378 5.96 -17.63 -2.69
N GLY A 379 4.97 -18.24 -3.34
CA GLY A 379 4.78 -19.68 -3.23
C GLY A 379 3.48 -20.16 -3.85
N TRP A 380 2.75 -20.99 -3.13
CA TRP A 380 1.58 -21.68 -3.62
C TRP A 380 0.35 -21.32 -2.80
N ALA A 381 -0.77 -21.06 -3.48
CA ALA A 381 -2.06 -20.78 -2.85
C ALA A 381 -3.19 -21.48 -3.61
N THR A 382 -4.26 -21.88 -2.93
CA THR A 382 -5.49 -22.30 -3.62
C THR A 382 -6.45 -21.11 -3.82
N LYS A 383 -7.61 -21.35 -4.41
CA LYS A 383 -8.69 -20.34 -4.48
C LYS A 383 -9.34 -20.05 -3.13
N ASP A 384 -9.21 -20.96 -2.16
CA ASP A 384 -9.75 -20.77 -0.81
C ASP A 384 -8.88 -19.83 0.03
N SER A 385 -7.65 -19.55 -0.43
CA SER A 385 -6.79 -18.55 0.20
C SER A 385 -7.37 -17.14 0.08
N LYS A 386 -7.34 -16.42 1.20
CA LYS A 386 -7.92 -15.08 1.35
C LYS A 386 -6.82 -14.03 1.32
N PHE A 387 -6.96 -13.03 0.46
CA PHE A 387 -6.04 -11.90 0.41
C PHE A 387 -6.72 -10.68 1.04
N LEU A 388 -6.23 -10.27 2.21
CA LEU A 388 -6.71 -9.07 2.92
C LEU A 388 -5.54 -8.08 2.98
N ASN A 389 -5.27 -7.44 1.84
CA ASN A 389 -4.11 -6.57 1.60
C ASN A 389 -3.98 -5.43 2.64
N HIS A 390 -5.10 -4.84 3.07
CA HIS A 390 -5.10 -3.77 4.09
C HIS A 390 -4.90 -4.28 5.53
N GLU A 391 -5.11 -5.57 5.77
CA GLU A 391 -4.84 -6.22 7.06
C GLU A 391 -3.45 -6.89 7.10
N GLY A 392 -2.66 -6.72 6.02
CA GLY A 392 -1.35 -7.34 5.88
C GLY A 392 -1.39 -8.85 5.62
N TYR A 393 -2.56 -9.42 5.31
CA TYR A 393 -2.75 -10.85 5.07
C TYR A 393 -2.53 -11.20 3.60
N GLY A 394 -1.48 -11.97 3.33
CA GLY A 394 -1.10 -12.48 2.02
C GLY A 394 -0.94 -14.00 2.00
N ILE A 395 0.01 -14.48 1.20
CA ILE A 395 0.23 -15.91 1.00
C ILE A 395 1.08 -16.48 2.12
N GLY A 396 0.62 -17.59 2.69
CA GLY A 396 1.18 -18.19 3.89
C GLY A 396 0.52 -17.69 5.17
N ASP A 397 -0.42 -16.75 5.09
CA ASP A 397 -1.17 -16.24 6.24
C ASP A 397 -2.49 -17.01 6.47
N ASP A 398 -2.77 -18.03 5.65
CA ASP A 398 -3.90 -18.94 5.84
C ASP A 398 -3.48 -20.42 5.71
N GLU A 399 -4.42 -21.31 5.98
CA GLU A 399 -4.22 -22.77 5.92
C GLU A 399 -4.18 -23.33 4.49
N TYR A 400 -4.50 -22.52 3.47
CA TYR A 400 -4.62 -22.91 2.07
C TYR A 400 -3.43 -22.46 1.21
N SER A 401 -2.42 -21.84 1.84
CA SER A 401 -1.25 -21.32 1.16
C SER A 401 0.05 -21.53 1.95
N CYS A 402 1.18 -21.54 1.24
CA CYS A 402 2.51 -21.60 1.83
C CYS A 402 3.47 -20.75 1.02
N ALA A 403 4.27 -19.92 1.70
CA ALA A 403 5.17 -18.98 1.05
C ALA A 403 6.61 -19.05 1.57
N TYR A 404 7.52 -18.75 0.65
CA TYR A 404 8.92 -18.48 0.89
C TYR A 404 9.14 -16.97 0.98
N ASP A 405 9.86 -16.53 2.01
CA ASP A 405 10.27 -15.14 2.22
C ASP A 405 11.79 -15.07 2.35
N GLY A 406 12.46 -14.71 1.25
CA GLY A 406 13.92 -14.64 1.21
C GLY A 406 14.50 -13.40 1.88
N CYS A 407 13.70 -12.38 2.19
CA CYS A 407 14.18 -11.18 2.88
C CYS A 407 14.31 -11.43 4.38
N ARG A 408 13.29 -12.01 5.00
CA ARG A 408 13.27 -12.36 6.43
C ARG A 408 13.83 -13.75 6.71
N GLN A 409 14.10 -14.52 5.65
CA GLN A 409 14.58 -15.89 5.68
C GLN A 409 13.61 -16.86 6.38
N LEU A 410 12.33 -16.71 6.05
CA LEU A 410 11.21 -17.40 6.67
C LEU A 410 10.41 -18.25 5.66
N ILE A 411 9.82 -19.33 6.16
CA ILE A 411 8.71 -20.03 5.49
C ILE A 411 7.44 -19.73 6.25
N TRP A 412 6.41 -19.30 5.52
CA TRP A 412 5.10 -18.89 6.05
C TRP A 412 4.03 -19.94 5.75
N TYR A 413 3.22 -20.25 6.76
CA TYR A 413 2.04 -21.11 6.68
C TYR A 413 1.10 -20.81 7.84
N ASN A 414 -0.20 -20.65 7.55
CA ASN A 414 -1.24 -20.42 8.55
C ASN A 414 -0.91 -19.30 9.55
N ALA A 415 -0.49 -18.15 9.02
CA ALA A 415 -0.07 -16.95 9.77
C ALA A 415 1.03 -17.23 10.80
N ARG A 416 1.83 -18.27 10.57
CA ARG A 416 3.00 -18.62 11.37
C ARG A 416 4.20 -18.73 10.47
N SER A 417 5.37 -18.47 11.04
CA SER A 417 6.63 -18.56 10.32
C SER A 417 7.62 -19.49 10.99
N LYS A 418 8.55 -20.01 10.20
CA LYS A 418 9.75 -20.70 10.69
C LYS A 418 10.99 -20.27 9.89
N PRO A 419 12.16 -20.16 10.52
CA PRO A 419 13.38 -19.80 9.81
C PRO A 419 13.84 -20.90 8.86
N HIS A 420 14.49 -20.50 7.76
CA HIS A 420 15.14 -21.41 6.82
C HIS A 420 16.64 -21.09 6.65
N SER A 421 17.40 -22.01 6.07
CA SER A 421 18.87 -21.92 5.98
C SER A 421 19.41 -21.16 4.77
N HIS A 422 18.59 -20.82 3.78
CA HIS A 422 19.06 -19.97 2.67
C HIS A 422 19.51 -18.60 3.17
N PRO A 423 20.58 -18.01 2.60
CA PRO A 423 20.93 -16.63 2.86
C PRO A 423 19.81 -15.68 2.42
N CYS A 424 19.86 -14.44 2.91
CA CYS A 424 18.98 -13.38 2.40
C CYS A 424 19.15 -13.24 0.88
N TRP A 425 18.04 -13.19 0.16
CA TRP A 425 18.05 -13.00 -1.29
C TRP A 425 18.61 -11.63 -1.68
N LYS A 426 19.05 -11.53 -2.94
CA LYS A 426 19.55 -10.31 -3.56
C LYS A 426 18.96 -10.14 -4.94
N GLU A 427 19.07 -8.93 -5.46
CA GLU A 427 18.67 -8.60 -6.83
C GLU A 427 19.38 -9.54 -7.81
N GLY A 428 18.60 -10.19 -8.67
CA GLY A 428 19.05 -11.17 -9.66
C GLY A 428 19.16 -12.61 -9.18
N ASP A 429 18.89 -12.91 -7.91
CA ASP A 429 18.72 -14.29 -7.46
C ASP A 429 17.50 -14.94 -8.12
N ALA A 430 17.63 -16.23 -8.40
CA ALA A 430 16.56 -17.06 -8.95
C ALA A 430 16.00 -17.98 -7.86
N ILE A 431 14.72 -17.83 -7.55
CA ILE A 431 13.99 -18.65 -6.59
C ILE A 431 13.18 -19.70 -7.35
N GLY A 432 13.42 -20.97 -7.05
CA GLY A 432 12.71 -22.08 -7.67
C GLY A 432 11.61 -22.62 -6.76
N PHE A 433 10.47 -22.95 -7.35
CA PHE A 433 9.28 -23.41 -6.62
C PHE A 433 8.82 -24.73 -7.21
N LEU A 434 8.98 -25.83 -6.46
CA LEU A 434 8.54 -27.14 -6.87
C LEU A 434 7.34 -27.60 -6.04
N LEU A 435 6.30 -28.06 -6.72
CA LEU A 435 5.13 -28.69 -6.10
C LEU A 435 5.02 -30.14 -6.58
N ASP A 436 5.11 -31.10 -5.67
CA ASP A 436 4.91 -32.53 -5.94
C ASP A 436 3.63 -32.98 -5.22
N LEU A 437 2.53 -33.03 -5.98
CA LEU A 437 1.21 -33.39 -5.47
C LEU A 437 1.09 -34.89 -5.18
N SER A 438 1.91 -35.73 -5.83
CA SER A 438 1.95 -37.17 -5.56
C SER A 438 2.58 -37.46 -4.21
N LYS A 439 3.65 -36.75 -3.84
CA LYS A 439 4.32 -36.88 -2.53
C LYS A 439 3.79 -35.91 -1.48
N LYS A 440 2.85 -35.03 -1.85
CA LYS A 440 2.27 -33.97 -1.00
C LYS A 440 3.37 -33.14 -0.35
N GLN A 441 4.23 -32.55 -1.18
CA GLN A 441 5.32 -31.70 -0.71
C GLN A 441 5.59 -30.52 -1.64
N MET A 442 6.01 -29.41 -1.04
CA MET A 442 6.54 -28.23 -1.71
C MET A 442 8.04 -28.13 -1.41
N LEU A 443 8.86 -27.77 -2.39
CA LEU A 443 10.27 -27.50 -2.21
C LEU A 443 10.63 -26.13 -2.78
N PHE A 444 11.44 -25.40 -2.02
CA PHE A 444 11.94 -24.08 -2.40
C PHE A 444 13.43 -24.15 -2.71
N TYR A 445 13.86 -23.40 -3.71
CA TYR A 445 15.24 -23.35 -4.17
C TYR A 445 15.73 -21.91 -4.22
N LEU A 446 17.00 -21.66 -3.92
CA LEU A 446 17.70 -20.39 -4.17
C LEU A 446 18.92 -20.69 -5.03
N ASN A 447 18.94 -20.20 -6.27
CA ASN A 447 19.99 -20.45 -7.25
C ASN A 447 20.32 -21.96 -7.40
N GLY A 448 19.27 -22.80 -7.35
CA GLY A 448 19.38 -24.27 -7.43
C GLY A 448 19.71 -24.99 -6.13
N HIS A 449 20.01 -24.28 -5.04
CA HIS A 449 20.17 -24.88 -3.71
C HIS A 449 18.81 -25.14 -3.08
N GLN A 450 18.55 -26.38 -2.63
CA GLN A 450 17.24 -26.83 -2.17
C GLN A 450 17.08 -26.75 -0.64
N LEU A 451 15.91 -26.30 -0.17
CA LEU A 451 15.48 -26.44 1.23
C LEU A 451 14.79 -27.78 1.53
N PRO A 452 14.62 -28.15 2.81
CA PRO A 452 13.77 -29.27 3.21
C PRO A 452 12.32 -29.11 2.70
N PRO A 453 11.60 -30.22 2.45
CA PRO A 453 10.23 -30.16 1.92
C PRO A 453 9.21 -29.68 2.95
N GLU A 454 8.28 -28.83 2.50
CA GLU A 454 7.11 -28.39 3.25
C GLU A 454 5.89 -29.24 2.93
N LYS A 455 5.18 -29.68 3.98
CA LYS A 455 4.03 -30.60 3.85
C LYS A 455 2.77 -30.13 4.58
N GLN A 456 2.86 -29.02 5.32
CA GLN A 456 1.84 -28.63 6.30
C GLN A 456 0.52 -28.23 5.62
N VAL A 457 0.60 -27.49 4.52
CA VAL A 457 -0.56 -27.09 3.70
C VAL A 457 -1.39 -28.26 3.19
N PHE A 458 -0.80 -29.45 3.05
CA PHE A 458 -1.52 -30.65 2.61
C PHE A 458 -2.46 -31.28 3.64
N SER A 459 -2.50 -30.72 4.85
CA SER A 459 -3.54 -31.03 5.83
C SER A 459 -4.89 -30.39 5.48
N SER A 460 -4.88 -29.25 4.78
CA SER A 460 -6.08 -28.48 4.42
C SER A 460 -6.37 -28.50 2.91
N ALA A 461 -5.34 -28.55 2.04
CA ALA A 461 -5.49 -28.52 0.59
C ALA A 461 -4.66 -29.62 -0.11
N THR A 462 -5.25 -30.38 -1.02
CA THR A 462 -4.53 -31.48 -1.73
C THR A 462 -4.44 -31.33 -3.25
N SER A 463 -5.14 -30.35 -3.81
CA SER A 463 -5.16 -29.99 -5.24
C SER A 463 -5.55 -28.51 -5.35
N GLY A 464 -5.70 -27.98 -6.57
CA GLY A 464 -6.19 -26.63 -6.77
C GLY A 464 -5.17 -25.52 -6.54
N PHE A 465 -3.87 -25.81 -6.69
CA PHE A 465 -2.82 -24.84 -6.38
C PHE A 465 -2.51 -23.92 -7.56
N PHE A 466 -2.16 -22.69 -7.25
CA PHE A 466 -1.66 -21.67 -8.17
C PHE A 466 -0.31 -21.20 -7.67
N ALA A 467 0.59 -20.87 -8.58
CA ALA A 467 1.71 -19.99 -8.24
C ALA A 467 1.15 -18.62 -7.82
N ALA A 468 1.68 -18.07 -6.74
CA ALA A 468 1.14 -16.87 -6.13
C ALA A 468 2.26 -16.04 -5.46
N ALA A 469 2.06 -14.73 -5.35
CA ALA A 469 2.95 -13.86 -4.58
C ALA A 469 2.22 -12.70 -3.88
N SER A 470 2.78 -12.27 -2.75
CA SER A 470 2.39 -11.09 -1.98
C SER A 470 3.59 -10.16 -1.80
N PHE A 471 3.35 -8.86 -1.93
CA PHE A 471 4.39 -7.84 -2.06
C PHE A 471 4.19 -6.74 -1.02
N MET A 472 5.24 -6.46 -0.24
CA MET A 472 5.30 -5.21 0.52
C MET A 472 5.56 -4.03 -0.42
N SER A 473 5.40 -2.81 0.09
CA SER A 473 5.72 -1.58 -0.62
C SER A 473 7.11 -1.61 -1.26
N TYR A 474 7.15 -1.12 -2.50
CA TYR A 474 8.32 -0.94 -3.35
C TYR A 474 9.02 -2.22 -3.79
N GLN A 475 8.34 -3.38 -3.70
CA GLN A 475 8.91 -4.67 -4.07
C GLN A 475 8.51 -5.12 -5.47
N GLN A 476 9.43 -5.81 -6.15
CA GLN A 476 9.30 -6.24 -7.54
C GLN A 476 9.99 -7.59 -7.80
N CYS A 477 9.34 -8.43 -8.62
CA CYS A 477 9.94 -9.67 -9.12
C CYS A 477 9.35 -10.10 -10.48
N GLU A 478 10.10 -10.95 -11.19
CA GLU A 478 9.71 -11.51 -12.50
C GLU A 478 9.49 -13.01 -12.41
N PHE A 479 8.33 -13.49 -12.85
CA PHE A 479 7.92 -14.89 -12.91
C PHE A 479 8.29 -15.52 -14.25
N ASN A 480 8.87 -16.70 -14.18
CA ASN A 480 9.06 -17.59 -15.31
C ASN A 480 8.20 -18.85 -15.10
N PHE A 481 7.09 -18.92 -15.82
CA PHE A 481 6.18 -20.07 -15.83
C PHE A 481 6.59 -21.18 -16.81
N GLY A 482 7.78 -21.08 -17.42
CA GLY A 482 8.28 -21.99 -18.46
C GLY A 482 8.32 -21.37 -19.86
N ALA A 483 7.98 -20.08 -20.01
CA ALA A 483 8.05 -19.38 -21.30
C ALA A 483 9.50 -19.15 -21.77
N LYS A 484 10.46 -19.12 -20.84
CA LYS A 484 11.90 -19.09 -21.11
C LYS A 484 12.60 -20.22 -20.35
N PRO A 485 13.78 -20.69 -20.80
CA PRO A 485 14.54 -21.70 -20.06
C PRO A 485 14.79 -21.28 -18.61
N PHE A 486 14.59 -22.21 -17.67
CA PHE A 486 14.93 -22.02 -16.27
C PHE A 486 16.45 -21.90 -16.09
N ARG A 487 16.87 -21.05 -15.15
CA ARG A 487 18.29 -20.86 -14.83
C ARG A 487 18.85 -22.02 -14.01
N HIS A 488 18.05 -22.55 -13.09
CA HIS A 488 18.44 -23.59 -12.14
C HIS A 488 17.37 -24.69 -12.03
N PRO A 489 17.05 -25.39 -13.14
CA PRO A 489 16.03 -26.44 -13.12
C PRO A 489 16.42 -27.58 -12.15
N PRO A 490 15.46 -28.14 -11.39
CA PRO A 490 15.72 -29.24 -10.49
C PRO A 490 16.02 -30.54 -11.26
N SER A 491 16.67 -31.50 -10.61
CA SER A 491 17.06 -32.79 -11.22
C SER A 491 15.90 -33.78 -11.40
N VAL A 492 14.75 -33.50 -10.79
CA VAL A 492 13.55 -34.35 -10.92
C VAL A 492 12.79 -34.00 -12.19
N LYS A 493 11.97 -34.93 -12.71
CA LYS A 493 11.05 -34.64 -13.81
C LYS A 493 9.90 -33.76 -13.28
N PHE A 494 9.59 -32.70 -14.01
CA PHE A 494 8.50 -31.78 -13.70
C PHE A 494 7.80 -31.30 -14.97
N SER A 495 6.62 -30.74 -14.80
CA SER A 495 5.85 -30.02 -15.81
C SER A 495 5.98 -28.52 -15.59
N THR A 496 5.86 -27.74 -16.67
CA THR A 496 5.84 -26.28 -16.60
C THR A 496 4.43 -25.77 -16.90
N PHE A 497 4.07 -24.62 -16.34
CA PHE A 497 2.76 -24.02 -16.57
C PHE A 497 2.60 -23.66 -18.05
N ASN A 498 3.64 -23.11 -18.68
CA ASN A 498 3.58 -22.64 -20.06
C ASN A 498 3.38 -23.76 -21.10
N ASP A 499 3.79 -24.99 -20.79
CA ASP A 499 3.60 -26.16 -21.67
C ASP A 499 2.18 -26.73 -21.63
N PHE A 500 1.46 -26.52 -20.52
CA PHE A 500 0.16 -27.15 -20.26
C PHE A 500 -1.02 -26.18 -20.21
N ALA A 501 -0.77 -24.93 -19.85
CA ALA A 501 -1.78 -23.90 -19.83
C ALA A 501 -2.12 -23.43 -21.24
N SER A 502 -3.27 -22.77 -21.37
CA SER A 502 -3.68 -22.06 -22.57
C SER A 502 -4.46 -20.82 -22.16
N LEU A 503 -4.15 -19.68 -22.78
CA LEU A 503 -4.92 -18.45 -22.61
C LEU A 503 -5.42 -18.00 -23.98
N ALA A 504 -6.70 -17.62 -24.04
CA ALA A 504 -7.24 -16.94 -25.20
C ALA A 504 -6.56 -15.58 -25.40
N SER A 505 -6.60 -15.05 -26.63
CA SER A 505 -5.86 -13.82 -26.95
C SER A 505 -6.29 -12.60 -26.12
N ASP A 506 -7.56 -12.54 -25.73
CA ASP A 506 -8.15 -11.52 -24.85
C ASP A 506 -7.76 -11.72 -23.37
N GLU A 507 -7.66 -12.96 -22.90
CA GLU A 507 -7.19 -13.29 -21.54
C GLU A 507 -5.72 -12.91 -21.30
N LYS A 508 -4.92 -12.80 -22.38
CA LYS A 508 -3.53 -12.36 -22.31
C LYS A 508 -3.37 -10.84 -22.16
N ILE A 509 -4.43 -10.07 -22.34
CA ILE A 509 -4.34 -8.59 -22.40
C ILE A 509 -4.49 -8.01 -21.00
N ILE A 510 -3.41 -7.41 -20.51
CA ILE A 510 -3.45 -6.57 -19.30
C ILE A 510 -3.76 -5.13 -19.73
N LEU A 511 -5.03 -4.76 -19.60
CA LEU A 511 -5.52 -3.45 -20.01
C LEU A 511 -5.16 -2.35 -18.99
N PRO A 512 -4.78 -1.15 -19.46
CA PRO A 512 -4.67 0.02 -18.60
C PRO A 512 -5.99 0.34 -17.89
N ARG A 513 -5.92 0.85 -16.66
CA ARG A 513 -7.10 1.08 -15.79
C ARG A 513 -8.19 1.88 -16.48
N HIS A 514 -7.83 2.98 -17.15
CA HIS A 514 -8.81 3.85 -17.82
C HIS A 514 -9.51 3.15 -19.00
N ARG A 515 -8.82 2.26 -19.73
CA ARG A 515 -9.41 1.43 -20.80
C ARG A 515 -10.32 0.35 -20.24
N ARG A 516 -9.87 -0.34 -19.18
CA ARG A 516 -10.69 -1.33 -18.47
C ARG A 516 -11.99 -0.70 -17.96
N LEU A 517 -11.90 0.48 -17.32
CA LEU A 517 -13.07 1.23 -16.86
C LEU A 517 -13.98 1.67 -18.01
N ALA A 518 -13.42 2.11 -19.14
CA ALA A 518 -14.20 2.47 -20.32
C ALA A 518 -14.96 1.27 -20.90
N LEU A 519 -14.33 0.08 -20.97
CA LEU A 519 -15.00 -1.15 -21.40
C LEU A 519 -16.10 -1.56 -20.43
N LEU A 520 -15.84 -1.52 -19.11
CA LEU A 520 -16.86 -1.83 -18.09
C LEU A 520 -18.07 -0.88 -18.19
N LYS A 521 -17.85 0.40 -18.52
CA LYS A 521 -18.94 1.35 -18.78
C LYS A 521 -19.73 1.05 -20.06
N GLN A 522 -19.10 0.38 -21.04
CA GLN A 522 -19.75 -0.03 -22.29
C GLN A 522 -20.50 -1.37 -22.18
N VAL A 523 -20.21 -2.18 -21.15
CA VAL A 523 -21.02 -3.36 -20.84
C VAL A 523 -22.40 -2.87 -20.42
N SER A 524 -23.36 -2.92 -21.34
CA SER A 524 -24.76 -2.69 -21.04
C SER A 524 -25.23 -3.85 -20.15
N ILE A 525 -25.21 -3.64 -18.85
CA ILE A 525 -25.96 -4.45 -17.91
C ILE A 525 -27.41 -4.40 -18.37
N ARG A 526 -28.03 -5.54 -18.70
CA ARG A 526 -29.43 -5.56 -19.13
C ARG A 526 -30.27 -4.88 -18.03
N ASP A 527 -31.15 -3.96 -18.38
CA ASP A 527 -31.96 -3.17 -17.42
C ASP A 527 -32.76 -4.06 -16.44
N ASN A 528 -32.98 -5.32 -16.79
CA ASN A 528 -33.72 -6.29 -16.00
C ASN A 528 -32.83 -7.32 -15.27
N CYS A 529 -31.52 -7.15 -15.18
CA CYS A 529 -30.68 -8.07 -14.42
C CYS A 529 -30.65 -7.73 -12.92
N CYS A 530 -30.26 -8.71 -12.12
CA CYS A 530 -30.08 -8.61 -10.69
C CYS A 530 -28.94 -7.65 -10.35
N THR A 531 -29.20 -6.68 -9.48
CA THR A 531 -28.22 -5.68 -9.02
C THR A 531 -27.05 -6.25 -8.23
N LEU A 532 -27.15 -7.50 -7.75
CA LEU A 532 -26.07 -8.18 -7.03
C LEU A 532 -25.14 -8.99 -7.94
N CYS A 533 -25.68 -9.94 -8.72
CA CYS A 533 -24.84 -10.77 -9.60
C CYS A 533 -24.63 -10.18 -11.00
N CYS A 534 -25.42 -9.19 -11.40
CA CYS A 534 -25.42 -8.59 -12.75
C CYS A 534 -25.60 -9.59 -13.91
N ASP A 535 -26.11 -10.80 -13.61
CA ASP A 535 -26.19 -11.92 -14.55
C ASP A 535 -27.65 -12.37 -14.74
N GLN A 536 -28.26 -12.87 -13.67
CA GLN A 536 -29.63 -13.38 -13.68
C GLN A 536 -30.67 -12.25 -13.70
N MET A 537 -31.88 -12.52 -14.19
CA MET A 537 -32.96 -11.53 -14.19
C MET A 537 -33.35 -11.13 -12.76
N ALA A 538 -33.56 -9.84 -12.52
CA ALA A 538 -34.12 -9.28 -11.30
C ALA A 538 -35.61 -9.66 -11.19
N ASP A 539 -35.86 -10.82 -10.61
CA ASP A 539 -37.17 -11.45 -10.55
C ASP A 539 -37.71 -11.61 -9.12
N THR A 540 -37.14 -10.92 -8.14
CA THR A 540 -37.51 -11.09 -6.73
C THR A 540 -37.80 -9.78 -6.03
N GLU A 541 -38.89 -9.76 -5.27
CA GLU A 541 -39.31 -8.70 -4.37
C GLU A 541 -39.07 -9.13 -2.91
N LEU A 542 -38.42 -8.25 -2.13
CA LEU A 542 -38.14 -8.44 -0.72
C LEU A 542 -39.25 -7.83 0.14
N ARG A 543 -39.80 -8.58 1.09
CA ARG A 543 -40.87 -8.12 1.98
C ARG A 543 -40.41 -8.08 3.44
N PRO A 544 -40.84 -7.06 4.21
CA PRO A 544 -41.93 -6.12 3.90
C PRO A 544 -41.53 -4.84 3.15
N CYS A 545 -40.24 -4.59 2.88
CA CYS A 545 -39.79 -3.32 2.30
C CYS A 545 -40.25 -3.07 0.85
N GLY A 546 -40.65 -4.10 0.11
CA GLY A 546 -41.12 -4.00 -1.27
C GLY A 546 -40.01 -3.75 -2.30
N HIS A 547 -38.75 -3.74 -1.88
CA HIS A 547 -37.62 -3.53 -2.79
C HIS A 547 -37.44 -4.73 -3.73
N SER A 548 -37.37 -4.44 -5.02
CA SER A 548 -37.06 -5.39 -6.10
C SER A 548 -35.70 -5.04 -6.74
N GLY A 549 -35.28 -5.80 -7.76
CA GLY A 549 -34.00 -5.60 -8.43
C GLY A 549 -33.00 -6.73 -8.20
N MET A 550 -33.42 -7.85 -7.60
CA MET A 550 -32.55 -8.99 -7.31
C MET A 550 -33.11 -10.26 -7.94
N CYS A 551 -32.24 -11.19 -8.33
CA CYS A 551 -32.65 -12.55 -8.65
C CYS A 551 -32.91 -13.33 -7.36
N MET A 552 -33.68 -14.40 -7.47
CA MET A 552 -34.02 -15.26 -6.32
C MET A 552 -32.78 -15.83 -5.62
N GLU A 553 -31.76 -16.22 -6.39
CA GLU A 553 -30.55 -16.84 -5.84
C GLU A 553 -29.75 -15.86 -4.96
N CYS A 554 -29.56 -14.63 -5.42
CA CYS A 554 -28.92 -13.59 -4.61
C CYS A 554 -29.79 -13.17 -3.43
N ALA A 555 -31.11 -13.06 -3.62
CA ALA A 555 -32.03 -12.67 -2.55
C ALA A 555 -32.01 -13.68 -1.37
N LEU A 556 -31.84 -14.98 -1.66
CA LEU A 556 -31.77 -16.03 -0.63
C LEU A 556 -30.52 -15.94 0.25
N GLN A 557 -29.44 -15.31 -0.21
CA GLN A 557 -28.22 -15.12 0.56
C GLN A 557 -28.25 -13.91 1.50
N LEU A 558 -29.32 -13.10 1.45
CA LEU A 558 -29.43 -11.87 2.23
C LEU A 558 -30.36 -12.06 3.40
N GLU A 559 -29.96 -11.66 4.61
CA GLU A 559 -30.87 -11.59 5.76
C GLU A 559 -31.57 -10.23 5.87
N THR A 560 -30.91 -9.17 5.39
CA THR A 560 -31.41 -7.78 5.39
C THR A 560 -31.41 -7.21 3.97
N CYS A 561 -32.37 -6.35 3.65
CA CYS A 561 -32.45 -5.69 2.35
C CYS A 561 -31.28 -4.71 2.22
N PRO A 562 -30.43 -4.80 1.18
CA PRO A 562 -29.27 -3.90 1.09
C PRO A 562 -29.65 -2.48 0.69
N LEU A 563 -30.87 -2.25 0.18
CA LEU A 563 -31.34 -0.91 -0.18
C LEU A 563 -31.80 -0.10 1.03
N CYS A 564 -32.48 -0.73 2.00
CA CYS A 564 -33.05 -0.04 3.16
C CYS A 564 -32.67 -0.62 4.52
N ARG A 565 -31.83 -1.67 4.54
CA ARG A 565 -31.34 -2.38 5.73
C ARG A 565 -32.41 -3.02 6.60
N GLN A 566 -33.63 -3.16 6.09
CA GLN A 566 -34.75 -3.80 6.79
C GLN A 566 -34.64 -5.34 6.70
N ASP A 567 -34.95 -6.04 7.79
CA ASP A 567 -34.99 -7.51 7.82
C ASP A 567 -35.92 -8.08 6.74
N ILE A 568 -35.41 -9.07 6.00
CA ILE A 568 -36.17 -9.73 4.93
C ILE A 568 -36.95 -10.89 5.54
N LEU A 569 -38.26 -10.72 5.67
CA LEU A 569 -39.15 -11.75 6.17
C LEU A 569 -39.54 -12.74 5.08
N THR A 570 -39.81 -12.26 3.87
CA THR A 570 -40.22 -13.11 2.74
C THR A 570 -39.63 -12.61 1.42
N ARG A 571 -39.38 -13.52 0.48
CA ARG A 571 -38.82 -13.27 -0.86
C ARG A 571 -39.83 -13.81 -1.88
N VAL A 572 -40.38 -12.94 -2.71
CA VAL A 572 -41.46 -13.28 -3.64
C VAL A 572 -40.93 -13.19 -5.06
N ARG A 573 -41.05 -14.27 -5.83
CA ARG A 573 -40.67 -14.26 -7.25
C ARG A 573 -41.72 -13.52 -8.07
N LEU A 574 -41.32 -12.46 -8.75
CA LEU A 574 -42.12 -11.70 -9.69
C LEU A 574 -42.15 -12.46 -11.02
N ILE A 575 -43.29 -13.09 -11.32
CA ILE A 575 -43.52 -13.72 -12.60
C ILE A 575 -43.96 -12.62 -13.57
N SER A 576 -43.10 -12.24 -14.50
CA SER A 576 -43.50 -11.41 -15.63
C SER A 576 -44.37 -12.25 -16.56
N HIS A 577 -45.64 -11.90 -16.70
CA HIS A 577 -46.43 -12.36 -17.84
C HIS A 577 -45.79 -11.78 -19.11
N VAL A 578 -45.13 -12.64 -19.89
CA VAL A 578 -44.78 -12.32 -21.28
C VAL A 578 -46.09 -12.03 -22.01
N SER A 579 -46.30 -10.77 -22.37
CA SER A 579 -47.35 -10.34 -23.30
C SER A 579 -46.74 -10.21 -24.68
#